data_AF-A0A6A8G675-F1
#
_entry.id   AF-A0A6A8G675-F1
#
_cell.length_a   1.000
_cell.length_b   1.000
_cell.length_c   1.000
_cell.angle_alpha   90.00
_cell.angle_beta   90.00
_cell.angle_gamma   90.00
#
_symmetry.space_group_name_H-M   'P 1'
#
loop_
_entity.id
_entity.type
_entity.pdbx_description
1 polymer ?
#
loop_
_entity_poly.entity_id
_entity_poly.type
_entity_poly.pdbx_seq_one_letter_code
_entity_poly.pdbx_strand_id
1 'polypeptide(L)' 'MSSDDDDVLRVPIVCEECDTTSRIPLTDVPDAIQKHNDRLHDGEDVAQVDPEIVRHVTDLAAEDIVLSDDSE' A
#
# COMPACT_ATOMS: atom_id res chain seq x y z
N MET A 1 13.98 23.02 12.59
CA MET A 1 13.91 22.09 11.46
C MET A 1 12.94 21.03 11.87
N SER A 2 11.67 21.19 11.47
CA SER A 2 10.66 20.14 11.68
C SER A 2 10.87 19.17 10.54
N SER A 3 11.25 17.94 10.87
CA SER A 3 11.46 16.90 9.87
C SER A 3 10.12 16.57 9.25
N ASP A 4 9.95 16.93 7.98
CA ASP A 4 8.80 16.67 7.09
C ASP A 4 8.43 15.17 6.98
N ASP A 5 9.27 14.28 7.54
CA ASP A 5 9.18 12.82 7.52
C ASP A 5 8.14 12.22 8.50
N ASP A 6 7.62 13.04 9.45
CA ASP A 6 6.59 12.61 10.41
C ASP A 6 5.16 12.82 9.87
N ASP A 7 4.97 13.77 8.93
CA ASP A 7 3.66 14.09 8.32
C ASP A 7 3.32 13.23 7.08
N VAL A 8 4.26 12.38 6.61
CA VAL A 8 4.03 11.50 5.46
C VAL A 8 3.30 10.22 5.85
N LEU A 9 2.19 9.93 5.18
CA LEU A 9 1.40 8.72 5.37
C LEU A 9 2.26 7.49 5.10
N ARG A 10 2.51 6.68 6.14
CA ARG A 10 3.28 5.43 6.02
C ARG A 10 2.34 4.26 5.80
N VAL A 11 2.68 3.43 4.82
CA VAL A 11 1.90 2.26 4.41
C VAL A 11 2.71 0.98 4.67
N PRO A 12 2.12 -0.02 5.34
CA PRO A 12 2.71 -1.35 5.45
C PRO A 12 2.74 -2.07 4.11
N ILE A 13 3.90 -2.67 3.83
CA ILE A 13 4.13 -3.61 2.75
C ILE A 13 4.45 -4.99 3.34
N VAL A 14 3.99 -6.02 2.65
CA VAL A 14 4.16 -7.43 3.03
C VAL A 14 4.64 -8.25 1.83
N CYS A 15 5.49 -9.24 2.09
CA CYS A 15 5.93 -10.24 1.13
C CYS A 15 5.61 -11.61 1.72
N GLU A 16 4.72 -12.37 1.07
CA GLU A 16 4.25 -13.66 1.58
C GLU A 16 5.30 -14.78 1.45
N GLU A 17 6.19 -14.69 0.46
CA GLU A 17 7.25 -15.70 0.26
C GLU A 17 8.41 -15.57 1.25
N CYS A 18 8.65 -14.35 1.73
CA CYS A 18 9.82 -14.00 2.51
C CYS A 18 9.49 -13.45 3.90
N ASP A 19 8.20 -13.48 4.27
CA ASP A 19 7.62 -12.95 5.52
C ASP A 19 8.09 -11.53 5.88
N THR A 20 8.47 -10.74 4.86
CA THR A 20 9.01 -9.40 5.08
C THR A 20 7.87 -8.42 5.29
N THR A 21 7.86 -7.75 6.45
CA THR A 21 6.90 -6.69 6.78
C THR A 21 7.63 -5.38 7.06
N SER A 22 7.28 -4.29 6.37
CA SER A 22 7.89 -2.97 6.58
C SER A 22 6.85 -1.86 6.41
N ARG A 23 7.07 -0.70 7.03
CA ARG A 23 6.23 0.49 6.84
C ARG A 23 7.06 1.62 6.24
N ILE A 24 6.65 2.07 5.05
CA ILE A 24 7.38 3.07 4.27
C ILE A 24 6.43 4.19 3.81
N PRO A 25 6.93 5.38 3.47
CA PRO A 25 6.10 6.46 2.94
C PRO A 25 5.31 6.00 1.71
N LEU A 26 4.04 6.38 1.61
CA LEU A 26 3.16 6.02 0.49
C LEU A 26 3.77 6.35 -0.88
N THR A 27 4.50 7.47 -0.96
CA THR A 27 5.21 7.90 -2.17
C THR A 27 6.27 6.92 -2.65
N ASP A 28 6.87 6.18 -1.72
CA ASP A 28 8.01 5.29 -1.97
C ASP A 28 7.60 3.82 -2.12
N VAL A 29 6.34 3.50 -1.81
CA VAL A 29 5.77 2.15 -1.90
C VAL A 29 6.01 1.47 -3.26
N PRO A 30 5.63 2.06 -4.41
CA PRO A 30 5.78 1.38 -5.69
C PRO A 30 7.25 1.08 -6.01
N ASP A 31 8.15 2.04 -5.78
CA ASP A 31 9.58 1.86 -5.98
C ASP A 31 10.19 0.80 -5.05
N ALA A 32 9.74 0.74 -3.80
CA ALA A 32 10.23 -0.21 -2.81
C ALA A 32 9.78 -1.64 -3.12
N ILE A 33 8.51 -1.83 -3.49
CA ILE A 33 7.96 -3.12 -3.90
C ILE A 33 8.68 -3.62 -5.15
N GLN A 34 8.80 -2.79 -6.18
CA GLN A 34 9.48 -3.16 -7.42
C GLN A 34 10.93 -3.57 -7.17
N LYS A 35 11.69 -2.77 -6.41
CA LYS A 35 13.08 -3.13 -6.05
C LYS A 35 13.18 -4.41 -5.24
N HIS A 36 12.20 -4.69 -4.38
CA HIS A 36 12.18 -5.92 -3.59
C HIS A 36 11.97 -7.13 -4.51
N ASN A 37 10.95 -7.07 -5.35
CA ASN A 37 10.59 -8.11 -6.30
C ASN A 37 11.73 -8.38 -7.30
N ASP A 38 12.31 -7.33 -7.88
CA ASP A 38 13.44 -7.44 -8.82
C ASP A 38 14.69 -8.08 -8.19
N ARG A 39 14.91 -7.87 -6.88
CA ARG A 39 16.14 -8.32 -6.20
C ARG A 39 16.01 -9.68 -5.53
N LEU A 40 14.82 -10.05 -5.07
CA LEU A 40 14.59 -11.24 -4.24
C LEU A 40 13.65 -12.27 -4.87
N HIS A 41 12.85 -11.87 -5.86
CA HIS A 41 11.84 -12.72 -6.50
C HIS A 41 11.94 -12.66 -8.04
N ASP A 42 13.14 -12.36 -8.58
CA ASP A 42 13.39 -12.31 -10.03
C ASP A 42 12.40 -11.43 -10.83
N GLY A 43 11.83 -10.41 -10.17
CA GLY A 43 10.84 -9.50 -10.74
C GLY A 43 9.39 -9.99 -10.68
N GLU A 44 9.11 -11.11 -10.00
CA GLU A 44 7.75 -11.58 -9.76
C GLU A 44 7.03 -10.68 -8.74
N ASP A 45 5.77 -10.32 -9.03
CA ASP A 45 4.91 -9.50 -8.15
C ASP A 45 4.46 -10.28 -6.91
N VAL A 46 5.40 -10.46 -5.98
CA VAL A 46 5.21 -11.21 -4.74
C VAL A 46 5.03 -10.27 -3.55
N ALA A 47 5.88 -9.25 -3.42
CA ALA A 47 5.69 -8.21 -2.42
C ALA A 47 4.60 -7.25 -2.87
N GLN A 48 3.75 -6.86 -1.92
CA GLN A 48 2.61 -5.97 -2.16
C GLN A 48 2.29 -5.13 -0.92
N VAL A 49 1.41 -4.15 -1.09
CA VAL A 49 0.80 -3.44 0.05
C VAL A 49 0.01 -4.44 0.89
N ASP A 50 0.00 -4.23 2.21
CA ASP A 50 -0.76 -5.06 3.13
C ASP A 50 -2.22 -5.25 2.65
N PRO A 51 -2.65 -6.51 2.40
CA PRO A 51 -3.96 -6.78 1.82
C PRO A 51 -5.11 -6.35 2.73
N GLU A 52 -4.91 -6.28 4.05
CA GLU A 52 -5.94 -5.79 4.98
C GLU A 52 -6.22 -4.30 4.77
N ILE A 53 -5.19 -3.51 4.45
CA ILE A 53 -5.39 -2.09 4.10
C ILE A 53 -6.10 -1.95 2.76
N VAL A 54 -5.69 -2.72 1.75
CA VAL A 54 -6.34 -2.69 0.43
C VAL A 54 -7.84 -2.99 0.56
N ARG A 55 -8.17 -3.98 1.39
CA ARG A 55 -9.56 -4.32 1.71
C ARG A 55 -10.31 -3.18 2.38
N HIS A 56 -9.73 -2.59 3.42
CA HIS A 56 -10.38 -1.49 4.13
C HIS A 56 -10.62 -0.27 3.24
N VAL A 57 -9.64 0.07 2.38
CA VAL A 57 -9.78 1.14 1.38
C VAL A 57 -10.89 0.82 0.38
N THR A 58 -10.99 -0.43 -0.06
CA THR A 58 -12.04 -0.88 -0.98
C THR A 58 -13.43 -0.78 -0.37
N ASP A 59 -13.58 -1.16 0.90
CA ASP A 59 -14.85 -1.05 1.63
C ASP A 59 -15.27 0.42 1.76
N LEU A 60 -14.36 1.31 2.16
CA LEU A 60 -14.62 2.76 2.25
C LEU A 60 -15.00 3.36 0.88
N ALA A 61 -14.33 2.95 -0.18
CA ALA A 61 -14.64 3.42 -1.54
C ALA A 61 -16.03 2.93 -2.01
N ALA A 62 -16.43 1.71 -1.64
CA ALA A 62 -17.75 1.18 -1.97
C ALA A 62 -18.88 1.97 -1.27
N GLU A 63 -18.68 2.39 -0.03
CA GLU A 63 -19.64 3.21 0.72
C GLU A 63 -19.84 4.61 0.08
N ASP A 64 -18.78 5.22 -0.45
CA ASP A 64 -18.83 6.55 -1.09
C ASP A 64 -19.49 6.53 -2.47
N ILE A 65 -19.29 5.46 -3.25
CA ILE A 65 -19.93 5.28 -4.57
C ILE A 65 -21.46 5.21 -4.43
N VAL A 66 -21.98 4.57 -3.38
CA VAL A 66 -23.44 4.47 -3.12
C VAL A 66 -24.07 5.83 -2.82
N LEU A 67 -23.33 6.75 -2.19
CA LEU A 67 -23.80 8.11 -1.88
C LEU A 67 -23.97 8.99 -3.12
N SER A 68 -23.30 8.64 -4.23
CA SER A 68 -23.32 9.42 -5.47
C SER A 68 -24.44 9.02 -6.44
N ASP A 69 -25.11 7.89 -6.21
CA ASP A 69 -26.17 7.35 -7.10
C ASP A 69 -27.59 7.73 -6.64
N ASP A 70 -27.76 8.28 -5.43
CA ASP A 70 -29.07 8.68 -4.83
C ASP A 70 -29.47 10.14 -5.12
N SER A 71 -29.03 10.70 -6.25
CA SER A 71 -29.39 12.05 -6.69
C SER A 71 -30.45 12.01 -7.80
N GLU A 72 -31.68 11.59 -7.50
CA GLU A 72 -32.89 11.77 -8.34
C GLU A 72 -34.08 12.30 -7.52
#